data_AF-A0A4S4BJA6-F1
#
_entry.id   AF-A0A4S4BJA6-F1
#
_cell.length_a   1.000
_cell.length_b   1.000
_cell.length_c   1.000
_cell.angle_alpha   90.00
_cell.angle_beta   90.00
_cell.angle_gamma   90.00
#
_symmetry.space_group_name_H-M   'P 1'
#
loop_
_entity.id
_entity.type
_entity.pdbx_description
1 polymer ?
#
loop_
_entity_poly.entity_id
_entity_poly.type
_entity_poly.pdbx_seq_one_letter_code
_entity_poly.pdbx_strand_id
1 'polypeptide(L)' 'MARKNYPLRISPELYAALERWAADDLRSVNAQIEFLLTQSVKKAGRMGQTLKAAAESPSSLENPEQ' A
#
# COMPACT_ATOMS: atom_id res chain seq x y z
N MET A 1 5.73 12.69 4.16
CA MET A 1 5.76 11.25 4.52
C MET A 1 6.26 10.47 3.32
N ALA A 2 7.43 9.83 3.42
CA ALA A 2 7.97 9.02 2.34
C ALA A 2 7.07 7.77 2.14
N ARG A 3 6.51 7.60 0.94
CA ARG A 3 5.78 6.38 0.58
C ARG A 3 6.81 5.28 0.28
N LYS A 4 6.67 4.12 0.89
CA LYS A 4 7.50 2.95 0.56
C LYS A 4 7.11 2.47 -0.84
N ASN A 5 8.04 2.55 -1.78
CA ASN A 5 7.86 2.00 -3.13
C ASN A 5 8.27 0.53 -3.12
N TYR A 6 7.33 -0.37 -3.41
CA TYR A 6 7.59 -1.80 -3.49
C TYR A 6 6.99 -2.34 -4.80
N PRO A 7 7.74 -3.16 -5.56
CA PRO A 7 7.21 -3.75 -6.80
C PRO A 7 6.10 -4.75 -6.46
N LEU A 8 4.85 -4.36 -6.72
CA LEU A 8 3.69 -5.21 -6.52
C LEU A 8 3.51 -6.13 -7.73
N ARG A 9 3.50 -7.44 -7.49
CA ARG A 9 3.17 -8.44 -8.52
C ARG A 9 1.67 -8.68 -8.52
N ILE A 10 0.99 -8.29 -9.58
CA ILE A 10 -0.46 -8.46 -9.78
C ILE A 10 -0.73 -9.10 -11.13
N SER A 11 -1.83 -9.84 -11.25
CA SER A 11 -2.25 -10.35 -12.55
C SER A 11 -2.70 -9.20 -13.45
N PRO A 12 -2.41 -9.25 -14.76
CA PRO A 12 -2.82 -8.20 -15.70
C PRO A 12 -4.33 -7.98 -15.74
N GLU A 13 -5.12 -9.06 -15.62
CA GLU A 13 -6.59 -9.00 -15.60
C GLU A 13 -7.12 -8.22 -14.39
N LEU A 14 -6.52 -8.45 -13.22
CA LEU A 14 -6.89 -7.71 -12.01
C LEU A 14 -6.50 -6.24 -12.13
N TYR A 15 -5.34 -5.94 -12.70
CA TYR A 15 -4.93 -4.55 -12.92
C TYR A 15 -5.90 -3.81 -13.85
N ALA A 16 -6.32 -4.44 -14.96
CA ALA A 16 -7.29 -3.84 -15.88
C ALA A 16 -8.65 -3.58 -15.20
N ALA A 17 -9.11 -4.49 -14.35
CA ALA A 17 -10.33 -4.29 -13.58
C ALA A 17 -10.20 -3.12 -12.58
N LEU A 18 -9.05 -3.01 -11.90
CA LEU A 18 -8.75 -1.91 -10.99
C LEU A 18 -8.63 -0.56 -11.71
N GLU A 19 -8.04 -0.54 -12.90
CA GLU A 19 -7.92 0.66 -13.72
C GLU A 19 -9.28 1.21 -14.14
N ARG A 20 -10.17 0.32 -14.61
CA ARG A 20 -11.55 0.71 -14.95
C ARG A 20 -12.30 1.25 -13.74
N TRP A 21 -12.22 0.57 -12.60
CA TRP A 21 -12.89 1.05 -11.38
C TRP A 21 -12.30 2.38 -10.89
N ALA A 22 -10.98 2.55 -10.96
CA ALA A 22 -10.35 3.82 -10.61
C ALA A 22 -10.81 4.97 -11.52
N ALA A 23 -11.00 4.71 -12.82
CA ALA A 23 -11.53 5.68 -13.76
C ALA A 23 -12.99 6.05 -13.42
N ASP A 24 -13.83 5.07 -13.07
CA ASP A 24 -15.22 5.29 -12.67
C ASP A 24 -15.31 6.18 -11.40
N ASP A 25 -14.36 6.01 -10.46
CA ASP A 25 -14.27 6.78 -9.21
C ASP A 25 -13.43 8.08 -9.32
N LEU A 26 -13.04 8.49 -10.54
CA LEU A 26 -12.21 9.67 -10.82
C LEU A 26 -10.92 9.76 -9.98
N ARG A 27 -10.23 8.63 -9.84
CA ARG A 27 -9.01 8.49 -9.03
C ARG A 27 -7.88 7.81 -9.78
N SER A 28 -6.66 7.96 -9.28
CA SER A 28 -5.53 7.18 -9.77
C SER A 28 -5.63 5.72 -9.33
N VAL A 29 -5.07 4.82 -10.14
CA VAL A 29 -5.01 3.39 -9.82
C VAL A 29 -4.27 3.15 -8.51
N ASN A 30 -3.18 3.87 -8.23
CA ASN A 30 -2.47 3.78 -6.96
C ASN A 30 -3.33 4.20 -5.77
N ALA A 31 -4.11 5.28 -5.90
CA ALA A 31 -5.02 5.72 -4.84
C ALA A 31 -6.14 4.69 -4.62
N GLN A 32 -6.58 4.00 -5.68
CA GLN A 32 -7.56 2.92 -5.56
C GLN A 32 -6.98 1.70 -4.85
N ILE A 33 -5.78 1.26 -5.23
CA ILE A 33 -5.08 0.15 -4.55
C ILE A 33 -4.88 0.46 -3.07
N GLU A 34 -4.41 1.67 -2.74
CA GLU A 34 -4.20 2.10 -1.35
C GLU A 34 -5.51 2.06 -0.53
N PHE A 35 -6.61 2.56 -1.11
CA PHE A 35 -7.92 2.52 -0.50
C PHE A 35 -8.35 1.08 -0.21
N LEU A 36 -8.28 0.19 -1.21
CA LEU A 36 -8.71 -1.21 -1.07
C LEU A 36 -7.89 -1.98 -0.05
N LEU A 37 -6.57 -1.80 -0.05
CA LEU A 37 -5.68 -2.41 0.95
C LEU A 37 -6.01 -1.91 2.34
N THR A 38 -6.23 -0.60 2.51
CA THR A 38 -6.59 -0.01 3.79
C THR A 38 -7.92 -0.57 4.31
N GLN A 39 -8.94 -0.64 3.46
CA GLN A 39 -10.24 -1.22 3.85
C GLN A 39 -10.11 -2.71 4.17
N SER A 40 -9.32 -3.46 3.40
CA SER A 40 -9.10 -4.90 3.63
C SER A 40 -8.41 -5.16 4.97
N VAL A 41 -7.37 -4.39 5.31
CA VAL A 41 -6.65 -4.50 6.59
C VAL A 41 -7.54 -4.09 7.77
N LYS A 42 -8.36 -3.04 7.61
CA LYS A 42 -9.37 -2.64 8.61
C LYS A 42 -10.40 -3.74 8.84
N LYS A 43 -10.98 -4.29 7.77
CA LYS A 43 -11.96 -5.38 7.82
C LYS A 43 -11.39 -6.64 8.46
N ALA A 44 -10.11 -6.94 8.22
CA ALA A 44 -9.40 -8.04 8.86
C ALA A 44 -9.06 -7.78 10.35
N GLY A 45 -9.33 -6.57 10.88
CA GLY A 45 -8.97 -6.18 12.25
C GLY A 45 -7.46 -6.04 12.48
N ARG A 46 -6.65 -5.97 11.41
CA ARG A 46 -5.18 -6.02 11.50
C ARG A 46 -4.52 -4.65 11.54
N MET A 47 -5.28 -3.58 11.37
CA MET A 47 -4.74 -2.22 11.33
C MET A 47 -4.00 -1.84 12.63
N GLY A 48 -4.54 -2.24 13.78
CA GLY A 48 -3.94 -1.96 15.09
C GLY A 48 -2.65 -2.75 15.41
N GLN A 49 -2.49 -3.95 14.82
CA GLN A 49 -1.29 -4.77 15.02
C GLN A 49 -0.10 -4.22 14.22
N THR A 50 -0.36 -3.70 13.02
CA THR A 50 0.69 -3.12 12.16
C THR A 50 1.21 -1.77 12.67
N LEU A 51 0.36 -0.94 13.29
CA LEU A 51 0.82 0.33 13.88
C LEU A 51 1.75 0.12 15.07
N LYS A 52 1.55 -0.93 15.85
CA LYS A 52 2.44 -1.31 16.96
C LYS A 52 3.79 -1.82 16.44
N ALA A 53 3.79 -2.67 15.41
CA ALA A 53 5.01 -3.18 14.78
C ALA A 53 5.81 -2.11 14.00
N ALA A 54 5.14 -1.13 13.39
CA ALA A 54 5.79 -0.01 12.70
C ALA A 54 6.41 1.02 13.66
N ALA A 55 5.83 1.18 14.85
CA ALA A 55 6.42 2.00 15.93
C ALA A 55 7.61 1.32 16.62
N GLU A 56 7.69 -0.02 16.54
CA GLU A 56 8.76 -0.85 17.12
C GLU A 56 9.90 -1.17 16.13
N SER A 57 9.92 -0.56 14.94
CA SER A 57 11.08 -0.62 14.04
C SER A 57 11.94 0.64 14.22
N PRO A 58 12.89 0.67 15.17
CA PRO A 58 13.85 1.76 15.25
C PRO A 58 14.71 1.76 14.00
N SER A 59 14.90 2.97 13.47
CA SER A 59 16.08 3.43 12.76
C SER A 59 17.24 2.42 12.68
N SER A 60 17.35 1.72 11.56
CA SER A 60 18.55 1.04 11.08
C SER A 60 18.30 0.89 9.58
N LEU A 61 18.99 1.60 8.68
CA LEU A 61 20.42 1.82 8.64
C LEU A 61 20.72 3.21 8.06
N GLU A 62 21.37 4.00 8.90
CA GLU A 62 22.40 4.96 8.51
C GLU A 62 23.58 4.13 7.95
N ASN A 63 23.95 4.30 6.68
CA ASN A 63 25.35 4.65 6.35
C ASN A 63 25.58 4.98 4.85
N PRO A 64 26.60 5.81 4.58
CA PRO A 64 26.94 6.42 3.29
C PRO A 64 27.89 5.55 2.45
N GLU A 65 28.25 6.08 1.28
CA GLU A 65 29.34 5.67 0.37
C GLU A 65 29.07 4.49 -0.58
N GLN A 66 28.68 4.81 -1.82
CA GLN A 66 29.40 4.47 -3.07
C GLN A 66 29.01 5.51 -4.14
#